data_AF-A0A5F2HUQ2-F1
#
_entry.id   AF-A0A5F2HUQ2-F1
#
_cell.length_a   1.000
_cell.length_b   1.000
_cell.length_c   1.000
_cell.angle_alpha   90.00
_cell.angle_beta   90.00
_cell.angle_gamma   90.00
#
_symmetry.space_group_name_H-M   'P 1'
#
loop_
_entity.id
_entity.type
_entity.pdbx_description
1 polymer ?
#
loop_
_entity_poly.entity_id
_entity_poly.type
_entity_poly.pdbx_seq_one_letter_code
_entity_poly.pdbx_strand_id
1 'polypeptide(L)'
;NGYSTFLARPVRGETLLRMLLTSHVPVLAEPQPQPRGASAARRRDQGLSVLIAEDNDINAMLARATLLKAGHRVKIVGNGKAAVDAVTDAGLKFR
;
A
#
# COMPACT_ATOMS: atom_id res chain seq x y z
N ASN A 1 2.81 13.46 19.10
CA ASN A 1 2.38 12.11 18.64
C ASN A 1 3.40 11.61 17.61
N GLY A 2 4.43 10.89 18.05
CA GLY A 2 5.66 10.65 17.29
C GLY A 2 6.03 9.17 17.09
N TYR A 3 5.05 8.28 17.00
CA TYR A 3 5.29 6.85 16.75
C TYR A 3 4.92 6.52 15.30
N SER A 4 5.78 5.78 14.61
CA SER A 4 5.58 5.36 13.21
C SER A 4 4.68 4.13 13.07
N THR A 5 4.56 3.31 14.13
CA THR A 5 3.84 2.03 14.11
C THR A 5 3.32 1.66 15.51
N PHE A 6 2.42 0.67 15.62
CA PHE A 6 1.89 0.16 16.89
C PHE A 6 1.66 -1.37 16.84
N LEU A 7 1.69 -2.01 18.00
CA LEU A 7 1.42 -3.45 18.18
C LEU A 7 0.32 -3.66 19.23
N ALA A 8 -0.69 -4.45 18.88
CA ALA A 8 -1.74 -4.83 19.82
C ALA A 8 -1.24 -5.89 20.82
N ARG A 9 -1.76 -5.85 22.06
CA ARG A 9 -1.48 -6.87 23.07
C ARG A 9 -2.44 -8.07 22.93
N PRO A 10 -2.00 -9.31 23.22
CA PRO A 10 -0.62 -9.72 23.47
C PRO A 10 0.23 -9.66 22.19
N VAL A 11 1.47 -9.19 22.31
CA VAL A 11 2.36 -9.01 21.15
C VAL A 11 2.75 -10.38 20.59
N ARG A 12 2.52 -10.57 19.29
CA ARG A 12 3.00 -11.75 18.55
C ARG A 12 4.46 -11.52 18.14
N GLY A 13 5.36 -12.39 18.59
CA GLY A 13 6.81 -12.25 18.36
C GLY A 13 7.19 -12.15 16.88
N GLU A 14 6.51 -12.90 16.01
CA GLU A 14 6.73 -12.86 14.56
C GLU A 14 6.37 -11.49 13.95
N THR A 15 5.27 -10.87 14.40
CA THR A 15 4.87 -9.53 13.94
C THR A 15 5.88 -8.48 14.39
N LEU A 16 6.35 -8.57 15.64
CA LEU A 16 7.42 -7.69 16.14
C LEU A 16 8.70 -7.84 15.32
N LEU A 17 9.13 -9.08 15.05
CA LEU A 17 10.34 -9.34 14.29
C LEU A 17 10.23 -8.78 12.85
N ARG A 18 9.11 -9.01 12.16
CA ARG A 18 8.88 -8.42 10.84
C ARG A 18 8.97 -6.91 10.89
N MET A 19 8.32 -6.27 11.86
CA MET A 19 8.37 -4.81 12.00
C MET A 19 9.78 -4.30 12.23
N LEU A 20 10.59 -4.96 13.07
CA LEU A 20 11.99 -4.57 13.28
C LEU A 20 12.84 -4.71 12.01
N LEU A 21 12.58 -5.73 11.20
CA LEU A 21 13.33 -5.99 9.97
C LEU A 21 12.90 -5.12 8.78
N THR A 22 11.61 -4.78 8.67
CA THR A 22 11.05 -3.98 7.57
C THR A 22 10.96 -2.50 7.88
N SER A 23 11.10 -2.09 9.15
CA SER A 23 11.12 -0.67 9.50
C SER A 23 12.44 -0.05 9.06
N HIS A 24 12.41 0.62 7.92
CA HIS A 24 13.48 1.51 7.53
C HIS A 24 13.31 2.77 8.37
N VAL A 25 14.07 2.90 9.46
CA VAL A 25 14.28 4.22 10.05
C VAL A 25 14.90 5.04 8.92
N PRO A 26 14.28 6.14 8.45
CA PRO A 26 15.02 7.03 7.58
C PRO A 26 16.16 7.55 8.45
N VAL A 27 17.35 6.99 8.26
CA VAL A 27 18.58 7.74 8.50
C VAL A 27 18.33 9.02 7.73
N LEU A 28 18.40 10.16 8.42
CA LEU A 28 18.37 11.48 7.81
C LEU A 28 19.58 11.55 6.86
N ALA A 29 19.47 10.90 5.71
CA ALA A 29 20.41 11.00 4.63
C ALA A 29 20.25 12.43 4.12
N GLU A 30 21.35 13.17 4.15
CA GLU A 30 21.42 14.50 3.57
C GLU A 30 20.75 14.47 2.19
N PRO A 31 19.89 15.46 1.87
CA PRO A 31 19.12 15.44 0.64
C PRO A 31 20.08 15.58 -0.55
N GLN A 32 20.51 14.45 -1.12
CA GLN A 32 21.08 14.45 -2.45
C GLN A 32 19.96 14.88 -3.42
N PRO A 33 20.22 15.86 -4.30
CA PRO A 33 19.26 16.29 -5.30
C PRO A 33 19.16 15.21 -6.38
N GLN A 34 18.41 14.15 -6.08
CA GLN A 34 17.83 13.32 -7.13
C GLN A 34 16.75 14.16 -7.82
N PRO A 35 16.64 14.12 -9.16
CA PRO A 35 15.53 14.73 -9.87
C PRO A 35 14.26 13.96 -9.53
N ARG A 36 13.67 14.25 -8.36
CA ARG A 36 12.34 13.83 -7.99
C ARG A 36 11.41 14.63 -8.89
N GLY A 37 11.11 14.06 -10.05
CA GLY A 37 10.13 14.60 -10.97
C GLY A 37 8.88 15.01 -10.19
N ALA A 38 8.38 16.21 -10.48
CA ALA A 38 7.27 16.89 -9.81
C ALA A 38 5.98 16.04 -9.63
N SER A 39 5.93 14.84 -10.22
CA SER A 39 4.91 13.82 -10.06
C SER A 39 4.78 13.25 -8.64
N ALA A 40 5.86 13.10 -7.87
CA ALA A 40 5.79 12.47 -6.54
C ALA A 40 5.16 13.39 -5.47
N ALA A 41 5.36 14.70 -5.59
CA ALA A 41 4.73 15.69 -4.70
C ALA A 41 3.24 15.87 -5.02
N ARG A 42 2.87 15.88 -6.32
CA ARG A 42 1.47 16.05 -6.75
C ARG A 42 0.58 14.84 -6.46
N ARG A 43 1.17 13.65 -6.27
CA ARG A 43 0.46 12.41 -5.92
C ARG A 43 -0.02 12.34 -4.47
N ARG A 44 0.49 13.17 -3.55
CA ARG A 44 0.08 13.12 -2.14
C ARG A 44 -1.32 13.69 -1.90
N ASP A 45 -1.80 14.57 -2.79
CA ASP A 45 -3.15 15.17 -2.71
C ASP A 45 -4.23 14.39 -3.45
N GLN A 46 -3.88 13.35 -4.22
CA GLN A 46 -4.84 12.56 -4.99
C GLN A 46 -4.78 11.10 -4.56
N GLY A 47 -5.94 10.52 -4.22
CA GLY A 47 -6.02 9.13 -3.79
C GLY A 47 -5.43 8.14 -4.80
N LEU A 48 -4.76 7.11 -4.29
CA LEU A 48 -4.14 6.06 -5.09
C LEU A 48 -5.17 5.19 -5.82
N SER A 49 -4.74 4.56 -6.91
CA SER A 49 -5.47 3.44 -7.51
C SER A 49 -4.91 2.13 -6.94
N VAL A 50 -5.75 1.38 -6.23
CA VAL A 50 -5.38 0.19 -5.48
C VAL A 50 -6.09 -1.04 -6.08
N LEU A 51 -5.32 -2.09 -6.34
CA LEU A 51 -5.84 -3.41 -6.69
C LEU A 51 -5.75 -4.33 -5.47
N ILE A 52 -6.86 -4.94 -5.08
CA ILE A 52 -6.94 -5.88 -3.96
C ILE A 52 -7.16 -7.28 -4.53
N ALA A 53 -6.30 -8.23 -4.16
CA ALA A 53 -6.48 -9.65 -4.43
C ALA A 53 -6.88 -10.34 -3.12
N GLU A 54 -8.15 -10.70 -2.99
CA GLU A 54 -8.71 -11.29 -1.78
C GLU A 54 -9.78 -12.31 -2.19
N ASP A 55 -9.64 -13.54 -1.70
CA ASP A 55 -10.52 -14.67 -2.05
C ASP A 55 -11.72 -14.80 -1.09
N ASN A 56 -11.73 -14.05 0.00
CA ASN A 56 -12.83 -13.97 0.94
C ASN A 56 -13.63 -12.66 0.77
N ASP A 57 -14.90 -12.78 0.36
CA ASP A 57 -15.79 -11.64 0.09
C ASP A 57 -15.95 -10.68 1.28
N ILE A 58 -15.95 -11.19 2.52
CA ILE A 58 -16.08 -10.37 3.73
C ILE A 58 -14.83 -9.50 3.92
N ASN A 59 -13.65 -10.10 3.77
CA ASN A 59 -12.38 -9.38 3.87
C ASN A 59 -12.26 -8.33 2.74
N ALA A 60 -12.64 -8.70 1.52
CA ALA A 60 -12.58 -7.83 0.36
C ALA A 60 -13.49 -6.61 0.52
N MET A 61 -14.70 -6.81 1.06
CA MET A 61 -15.63 -5.75 1.40
C MET A 61 -15.04 -4.80 2.45
N LEU A 62 -14.48 -5.32 3.54
CA LEU A 62 -13.89 -4.52 4.62
C LEU A 62 -12.70 -3.69 4.13
N ALA A 63 -11.79 -4.31 3.36
CA ALA A 63 -10.63 -3.64 2.80
C ALA A 63 -11.04 -2.53 1.82
N ARG A 64 -12.01 -2.80 0.94
CA ARG A 64 -12.56 -1.80 0.01
C ARG A 64 -13.20 -0.63 0.75
N ALA A 65 -14.03 -0.89 1.75
CA ALA A 65 -14.68 0.18 2.52
C ALA A 65 -13.64 1.10 3.18
N THR A 66 -12.60 0.52 3.77
CA THR A 66 -11.49 1.25 4.41
C THR A 66 -10.76 2.14 3.41
N LEU A 67 -10.38 1.59 2.25
CA LEU A 67 -9.59 2.31 1.24
C LEU A 67 -10.41 3.38 0.51
N LEU A 68 -11.70 3.13 0.23
CA LEU A 68 -12.59 4.15 -0.31
C LEU A 68 -12.80 5.31 0.67
N LYS A 69 -12.97 5.01 1.97
CA LYS A 69 -13.07 6.05 3.02
C LYS A 69 -11.79 6.88 3.13
N ALA A 70 -10.63 6.30 2.84
CA ALA A 70 -9.35 7.00 2.75
C ALA A 70 -9.16 7.78 1.42
N GLY A 71 -10.17 7.82 0.55
CA GLY A 71 -10.16 8.58 -0.70
C GLY A 71 -9.48 7.87 -1.88
N HIS A 72 -9.20 6.57 -1.78
CA HIS A 72 -8.56 5.81 -2.85
C HIS A 72 -9.58 5.21 -3.83
N ARG A 73 -9.12 4.88 -5.04
CA ARG A 73 -9.89 4.10 -6.02
C ARG A 73 -9.51 2.64 -5.88
N VAL A 74 -10.49 1.74 -5.86
CA VAL A 74 -10.25 0.33 -5.54
C VAL A 74 -10.85 -0.59 -6.60
N LYS A 75 -10.04 -1.54 -7.09
CA LYS A 75 -10.48 -2.70 -7.89
C LYS A 75 -10.23 -3.97 -7.09
N ILE A 76 -11.20 -4.88 -7.04
CA ILE A 76 -11.07 -6.18 -6.35
C ILE A 76 -10.94 -7.29 -7.40
N VAL A 77 -10.11 -8.29 -7.10
CA VAL A 77 -10.03 -9.57 -7.80
C VAL A 77 -9.99 -10.71 -6.78
N GLY A 78 -10.54 -11.87 -7.14
CA GLY A 78 -10.73 -12.99 -6.20
C GLY A 78 -9.52 -13.91 -5.99
N ASN A 79 -8.41 -13.70 -6.70
CA ASN A 79 -7.21 -14.54 -6.57
C ASN A 79 -5.96 -13.88 -7.18
N GLY A 80 -4.80 -14.51 -6.93
CA GLY A 80 -3.50 -14.03 -7.41
C GLY A 80 -3.34 -14.03 -8.94
N LYS A 81 -3.88 -15.02 -9.65
CA LYS A 81 -3.80 -15.06 -11.12
C LYS A 81 -4.52 -13.86 -11.73
N ALA A 82 -5.76 -13.61 -11.31
CA ALA A 82 -6.55 -12.47 -11.75
C ALA A 82 -5.88 -11.13 -11.38
N ALA A 83 -5.10 -11.09 -10.30
CA ALA A 83 -4.32 -9.90 -9.93
C ALA A 83 -3.19 -9.62 -10.91
N VAL A 84 -2.42 -10.66 -11.27
CA VAL A 84 -1.36 -10.56 -12.28
C VAL A 84 -1.95 -10.15 -13.63
N ASP A 85 -3.04 -10.80 -14.05
CA ASP A 85 -3.75 -10.47 -15.30
C ASP A 85 -4.22 -9.01 -15.29
N ALA A 86 -4.80 -8.54 -14.18
CA ALA A 86 -5.29 -7.17 -14.06
C ALA A 86 -4.19 -6.10 -14.13
N VAL A 87 -2.98 -6.38 -13.62
CA VAL A 87 -1.85 -5.44 -13.66
C VAL A 87 -1.16 -5.48 -15.03
N THR A 88 -1.01 -6.66 -15.62
CA THR A 88 -0.36 -6.82 -16.93
C THR A 88 -1.21 -6.26 -18.06
N ASP A 89 -2.54 -6.45 -18.03
CA ASP A 89 -3.47 -5.86 -19.00
C ASP A 89 -3.58 -4.32 -18.83
N ALA A 90 -3.50 -3.82 -17.60
CA ALA A 90 -3.44 -2.38 -17.36
C ALA A 90 -2.13 -1.76 -17.89
N GLY A 91 -1.01 -2.48 -17.82
CA GLY A 91 0.28 -2.06 -18.38
C GLY A 91 0.27 -1.92 -19.91
N LEU A 92 -0.64 -2.59 -20.62
CA LEU A 92 -0.81 -2.47 -22.08
C LEU A 92 -1.69 -1.27 -22.48
N LYS A 93 -2.55 -0.76 -21.59
CA LYS A 93 -3.50 0.34 -21.89
C LYS A 93 -2.92 1.75 -21.65
N PHE A 94 -1.74 1.85 -21.05
CA PHE A 94 -1.07 3.13 -20.76
C PHE A 94 0.32 3.26 -21.44
N ARG A 95 0.57 2.51 -22.53
CA ARG A 95 1.75 2.68 -23.39
C ARG A 95 1.39 3.47 -24.64
#